data_AF-A0A935DNL1-F1
#
_entry.id   AF-A0A935DNL1-F1
#
_cell.length_a   1.000
_cell.length_b   1.000
_cell.length_c   1.000
_cell.angle_alpha   90.00
_cell.angle_beta   90.00
_cell.angle_gamma   90.00
#
_symmetry.space_group_name_H-M   'P 1'
#
loop_
_entity.id
_entity.type
_entity.pdbx_description
1 polymer ?
#
loop_
_entity_poly.entity_id
_entity_poly.type
_entity_poly.pdbx_seq_one_letter_code
_entity_poly.pdbx_strand_id
1 'polypeptide(L)'
;MDACLIQSEVALAAVAARLRSATHLAIAVHPCGEDPPWSDAQQLVVKAADGEVVVVVDLTATDGLGALGAVLEQTLVVGHDLRPTLALLNRHGVEPRSVWDTMLAARLLDGGLHLDAAKRGRYFGFDEVARREINESFDATAADLGGAVRRIGTLLDLHARLVERVATDQLAGAMALELDVLPVVVAMTLAGVGVDRARWQALVTSRRDEATLLRDRSSRS
;
A
#
# COMPACT_ATOMS: atom_id res chain seq x y z
N MET A 1 10.22 6.74 -19.09
CA MET A 1 9.82 5.37 -18.72
C MET A 1 8.42 5.17 -19.28
N ASP A 2 8.28 4.27 -20.24
CA ASP A 2 7.01 4.06 -20.93
C ASP A 2 6.22 2.97 -20.18
N ALA A 3 4.97 3.28 -19.82
CA ALA A 3 4.07 2.33 -19.18
C ALA A 3 3.11 1.74 -20.21
N CYS A 4 2.86 0.44 -20.11
CA CYS A 4 1.89 -0.27 -20.95
C CYS A 4 0.60 -0.50 -20.17
N LEU A 5 -0.52 0.07 -20.67
CA LEU A 5 -1.84 -0.17 -20.11
C LEU A 5 -2.42 -1.49 -20.62
N ILE A 6 -2.88 -2.34 -19.70
CA ILE A 6 -3.43 -3.67 -19.95
C ILE A 6 -4.91 -3.66 -19.58
N GLN A 7 -5.77 -3.91 -20.57
CA GLN A 7 -7.24 -3.84 -20.44
C GLN A 7 -7.93 -5.09 -21.01
N SER A 8 -7.19 -6.18 -21.22
CA SER A 8 -7.77 -7.44 -21.69
C SER A 8 -7.06 -8.64 -21.06
N GLU A 9 -7.81 -9.72 -20.88
CA GLU A 9 -7.30 -10.97 -20.32
C GLU A 9 -6.14 -11.55 -21.16
N VAL A 10 -6.21 -11.46 -22.49
CA VAL A 10 -5.16 -11.94 -23.39
C VAL A 10 -3.86 -11.16 -23.18
N ALA A 11 -3.93 -9.83 -23.09
CA ALA A 11 -2.77 -9.00 -22.83
C ALA A 11 -2.21 -9.24 -21.42
N LEU A 12 -3.09 -9.45 -20.43
CA LEU A 12 -2.71 -9.79 -19.06
C LEU A 12 -1.98 -11.13 -18.98
N ALA A 13 -2.44 -12.15 -19.70
CA ALA A 13 -1.79 -13.45 -19.78
C ALA A 13 -0.40 -13.35 -20.43
N ALA A 14 -0.24 -12.53 -21.48
CA ALA A 14 1.05 -12.29 -22.12
C ALA A 14 2.03 -11.58 -21.19
N VAL A 15 1.56 -10.60 -20.40
CA VAL A 15 2.36 -9.94 -19.36
C VAL A 15 2.75 -10.94 -18.27
N ALA A 16 1.80 -11.69 -17.72
CA ALA A 16 2.07 -12.70 -16.69
C ALA A 16 3.13 -13.69 -17.17
N ALA A 17 3.05 -14.15 -18.42
CA ALA A 17 4.02 -15.04 -19.02
C ALA A 17 5.45 -14.47 -19.02
N ARG A 18 5.60 -13.16 -19.26
CA ARG A 18 6.88 -12.46 -19.23
C ARG A 18 7.39 -12.25 -17.80
N LEU A 19 6.50 -12.03 -16.85
CA LEU A 19 6.85 -11.77 -15.44
C LEU A 19 7.18 -13.05 -14.64
N ARG A 20 6.89 -14.24 -15.18
CA ARG A 20 7.14 -15.52 -14.48
C ARG A 20 8.59 -15.77 -14.06
N SER A 21 9.56 -15.23 -14.78
CA SER A 21 10.99 -15.38 -14.43
C SER A 21 11.50 -14.33 -13.46
N ALA A 22 10.68 -13.31 -13.14
CA ALA A 22 11.09 -12.23 -12.27
C ALA A 22 11.28 -12.73 -10.84
N THR A 23 12.39 -12.34 -10.23
CA THR A 23 12.67 -12.64 -8.82
C THR A 23 11.93 -11.70 -7.87
N HIS A 24 11.69 -10.47 -8.31
CA HIS A 24 10.99 -9.44 -7.55
C HIS A 24 10.04 -8.67 -8.46
N LEU A 25 8.88 -8.33 -7.91
CA LEU A 25 7.91 -7.44 -8.54
C LEU A 25 7.64 -6.25 -7.63
N ALA A 26 7.95 -5.05 -8.12
CA ALA A 26 7.51 -3.80 -7.52
C ALA A 26 6.06 -3.54 -7.90
N ILE A 27 5.18 -3.33 -6.90
CA ILE A 27 3.76 -3.12 -7.13
C ILE A 27 3.21 -1.91 -6.36
N ALA A 28 2.19 -1.28 -6.95
CA ALA A 28 1.44 -0.19 -6.33
C ALA A 28 0.00 -0.16 -6.88
N VAL A 29 -0.93 0.39 -6.11
CA VAL A 29 -2.32 0.59 -6.54
C VAL A 29 -2.54 2.05 -6.89
N HIS A 30 -3.32 2.33 -7.93
CA HIS A 30 -3.75 3.66 -8.33
C HIS A 30 -5.27 3.72 -8.52
N PRO A 31 -5.96 4.80 -8.10
CA PRO A 31 -5.44 5.90 -7.29
C PRO A 31 -5.10 5.46 -5.87
N CYS A 32 -4.01 6.01 -5.31
CA CYS A 32 -3.76 5.94 -3.88
C CYS A 32 -4.71 6.93 -3.19
N GLY A 33 -5.79 6.43 -2.58
CA GLY A 33 -6.77 7.21 -1.81
C GLY A 33 -6.83 6.80 -0.34
N GLU A 34 -7.69 7.45 0.45
CA GLU A 34 -7.84 7.14 1.89
C GLU A 34 -8.57 5.81 2.15
N ASP A 35 -9.33 5.31 1.16
CA ASP A 35 -10.07 4.05 1.21
C ASP A 35 -9.76 3.11 0.02
N PRO A 36 -8.48 2.75 -0.24
CA PRO A 36 -8.12 1.99 -1.44
C PRO A 36 -8.88 0.67 -1.59
N PRO A 37 -9.01 -0.20 -0.56
CA PRO A 37 -9.60 -1.51 -0.79
C PRO A 37 -11.11 -1.46 -0.98
N TRP A 38 -11.76 -0.30 -0.93
CA TRP A 38 -13.20 -0.14 -1.14
C TRP A 38 -13.55 0.76 -2.33
N SER A 39 -12.55 1.20 -3.11
CA SER A 39 -12.76 1.91 -4.38
C SER A 39 -13.08 0.94 -5.51
N ASP A 40 -13.96 1.35 -6.43
CA ASP A 40 -14.33 0.58 -7.63
C ASP A 40 -13.35 0.76 -8.79
N ALA A 41 -12.56 1.84 -8.78
CA ALA A 41 -11.55 2.12 -9.81
C ALA A 41 -10.16 1.81 -9.24
N GLN A 42 -9.58 0.68 -9.65
CA GLN A 42 -8.26 0.26 -9.19
C GLN A 42 -7.41 -0.23 -10.35
N GLN A 43 -6.32 0.48 -10.58
CA GLN A 43 -5.26 0.09 -11.48
C GLN A 43 -4.10 -0.46 -10.66
N LEU A 44 -3.59 -1.63 -11.03
CA LEU A 44 -2.39 -2.20 -10.44
C LEU A 44 -1.19 -1.85 -11.32
N VAL A 45 -0.25 -1.09 -10.76
CA VAL A 45 1.03 -0.78 -11.43
C VAL A 45 2.06 -1.83 -11.00
N VAL A 46 2.72 -2.46 -11.96
CA VAL A 46 3.67 -3.55 -11.76
C VAL A 46 4.95 -3.30 -12.55
N LYS A 47 6.10 -3.51 -11.91
CA LYS A 47 7.43 -3.51 -12.55
C LYS A 47 8.23 -4.71 -12.08
N ALA A 48 8.90 -5.39 -13.01
CA ALA A 48 9.84 -6.45 -12.68
C ALA A 48 11.26 -5.90 -12.45
N ALA A 49 12.05 -6.56 -11.61
CA ALA A 49 13.46 -6.21 -11.41
C ALA A 49 14.31 -6.33 -12.67
N ASP A 50 14.02 -7.31 -13.52
CA ASP A 50 14.68 -7.60 -14.78
C ASP A 50 14.04 -6.89 -15.98
N GLY A 51 13.02 -6.05 -15.74
CA GLY A 51 12.21 -5.43 -16.77
C GLY A 51 12.32 -3.90 -16.80
N GLU A 52 12.54 -3.37 -18.01
CA GLU A 52 12.48 -1.92 -18.28
C GLU A 52 11.04 -1.38 -18.37
N VAL A 53 10.05 -2.26 -18.54
CA VAL A 53 8.66 -1.87 -18.80
C VAL A 53 7.83 -1.92 -17.54
N VAL A 54 7.17 -0.80 -17.23
CA VAL A 54 6.11 -0.74 -16.22
C VAL A 54 4.79 -1.12 -16.87
N VAL A 55 4.03 -1.96 -16.21
CA VAL A 55 2.71 -2.38 -16.66
C VAL A 55 1.66 -1.77 -15.74
N VAL A 56 0.59 -1.25 -16.32
CA VAL A 56 -0.60 -0.79 -15.58
C VAL A 56 -1.74 -1.73 -15.95
N VAL A 57 -2.26 -2.46 -14.98
CA VAL A 57 -3.38 -3.39 -15.16
C VAL A 57 -4.66 -2.72 -14.71
N ASP A 58 -5.60 -2.56 -15.62
CA ASP A 58 -6.95 -2.10 -15.33
C ASP A 58 -7.79 -3.27 -14.85
N LEU A 59 -7.95 -3.41 -13.52
CA LEU A 59 -8.58 -4.57 -12.91
C LEU A 59 -10.08 -4.66 -13.21
N THR A 60 -10.71 -3.54 -13.56
CA THR A 60 -12.11 -3.51 -14.01
C THR A 60 -12.21 -4.08 -15.42
N ALA A 61 -11.30 -3.69 -16.32
CA ALA A 61 -11.33 -4.16 -17.71
C ALA A 61 -10.85 -5.61 -17.88
N THR A 62 -9.96 -6.09 -17.01
CA THR A 62 -9.45 -7.47 -17.05
C THR A 62 -10.26 -8.46 -16.23
N ASP A 63 -11.31 -8.01 -15.53
CA ASP A 63 -12.11 -8.82 -14.59
C ASP A 63 -11.22 -9.50 -13.52
N GLY A 64 -10.33 -8.70 -12.90
CA GLY A 64 -9.39 -9.15 -11.88
C GLY A 64 -7.99 -9.49 -12.41
N LEU A 65 -7.29 -10.38 -11.70
CA LEU A 65 -5.84 -10.61 -11.87
C LEU A 65 -5.48 -11.79 -12.78
N GLY A 66 -6.41 -12.70 -13.07
CA GLY A 66 -6.19 -13.85 -13.96
C GLY A 66 -4.84 -14.55 -13.72
N ALA A 67 -4.09 -14.79 -14.80
CA ALA A 67 -2.77 -15.44 -14.76
C ALA A 67 -1.69 -14.64 -14.00
N LEU A 68 -1.86 -13.32 -13.84
CA LEU A 68 -0.92 -12.49 -13.08
C LEU A 68 -1.00 -12.82 -11.57
N GLY A 69 -2.16 -13.24 -11.08
CA GLY A 69 -2.34 -13.63 -9.68
C GLY A 69 -1.35 -14.72 -9.25
N ALA A 70 -1.26 -15.80 -10.02
CA ALA A 70 -0.34 -16.90 -9.74
C ALA A 70 1.15 -16.48 -9.76
N VAL A 71 1.51 -15.47 -10.56
CA VAL A 71 2.87 -14.90 -10.56
C VAL A 71 3.11 -14.14 -9.26
N LEU A 72 2.17 -13.28 -8.87
CA LEU A 72 2.26 -12.50 -7.62
C LEU A 72 2.34 -13.40 -6.38
N GLU A 73 1.69 -14.56 -6.38
CA GLU A 73 1.77 -15.54 -5.27
C GLU A 73 3.14 -16.19 -5.11
N GLN A 74 3.89 -16.33 -6.22
CA GLN A 74 5.14 -17.07 -6.27
C GLN A 74 6.39 -16.18 -6.26
N THR A 75 6.22 -14.89 -6.54
CA THR A 75 7.31 -13.91 -6.60
C THR A 75 7.35 -13.03 -5.36
N LEU A 76 8.53 -12.54 -4.98
CA LEU A 76 8.64 -11.53 -3.92
C LEU A 76 8.00 -10.22 -4.39
N VAL A 77 6.93 -9.84 -3.69
CA VAL A 77 6.18 -8.61 -3.94
C VAL A 77 6.75 -7.48 -3.09
N VAL A 78 7.28 -6.46 -3.74
CA VAL A 78 7.86 -5.26 -3.12
C VAL A 78 6.90 -4.09 -3.27
N GLY A 79 6.66 -3.34 -2.19
CA GLY A 79 5.79 -2.17 -2.21
C GLY A 79 6.17 -1.12 -1.19
N HIS A 80 5.36 -0.07 -1.14
CA HIS A 80 5.45 0.99 -0.15
C HIS A 80 4.07 1.23 0.44
N ASP A 81 3.89 0.97 1.73
CA ASP A 81 2.57 0.80 2.36
C ASP A 81 1.76 -0.28 1.62
N LEU A 82 2.21 -1.53 1.75
CA LEU A 82 1.63 -2.67 1.06
C LEU A 82 0.24 -3.05 1.55
N ARG A 83 -0.18 -2.59 2.73
CA ARG A 83 -1.49 -2.93 3.31
C ARG A 83 -2.67 -2.69 2.36
N PRO A 84 -2.89 -1.50 1.75
CA PRO A 84 -3.94 -1.31 0.77
C PRO A 84 -3.79 -2.19 -0.48
N THR A 85 -2.56 -2.42 -0.93
CA THR A 85 -2.29 -3.28 -2.07
C THR A 85 -2.65 -4.74 -1.78
N LEU A 86 -2.23 -5.28 -0.64
CA LEU A 86 -2.54 -6.63 -0.20
C LEU A 86 -4.04 -6.83 0.01
N ALA A 87 -4.72 -5.83 0.56
CA ALA A 87 -6.18 -5.85 0.69
C ALA A 87 -6.88 -5.95 -0.68
N LEU A 88 -6.39 -5.23 -1.69
CA LEU A 88 -6.87 -5.35 -3.06
C LEU A 88 -6.60 -6.74 -3.66
N LEU A 89 -5.37 -7.25 -3.52
CA LEU A 89 -5.01 -8.57 -4.05
C LEU A 89 -5.92 -9.66 -3.43
N ASN A 90 -6.17 -9.59 -2.12
CA ASN A 90 -7.04 -10.53 -1.42
C ASN A 90 -8.49 -10.49 -1.93
N ARG A 91 -9.04 -9.30 -2.26
CA ARG A 91 -10.37 -9.18 -2.90
C ARG A 91 -10.45 -9.89 -4.26
N HIS A 92 -9.33 -10.02 -4.96
CA HIS A 92 -9.21 -10.78 -6.20
C HIS A 92 -8.71 -12.23 -5.99
N GLY A 93 -8.72 -12.72 -4.74
CA GLY A 93 -8.34 -14.10 -4.40
C GLY A 93 -6.85 -14.39 -4.52
N VAL A 94 -5.99 -13.36 -4.44
CA VAL A 94 -4.54 -13.48 -4.58
C VAL A 94 -3.85 -13.15 -3.26
N GLU A 95 -3.01 -14.07 -2.78
CA GLU A 95 -2.27 -13.92 -1.53
C GLU A 95 -0.76 -14.12 -1.76
N PRO A 96 0.03 -13.04 -1.93
CA PRO A 96 1.48 -13.15 -2.07
C PRO A 96 2.11 -13.91 -0.91
N ARG A 97 2.90 -14.95 -1.20
CA ARG A 97 3.61 -15.73 -0.17
C ARG A 97 4.77 -14.98 0.46
N SER A 98 5.33 -14.01 -0.25
CA SER A 98 6.48 -13.25 0.18
C SER A 98 6.30 -11.79 -0.20
N VAL A 99 6.40 -10.92 0.80
CA VAL A 99 6.25 -9.47 0.63
C VAL A 99 7.40 -8.72 1.27
N TRP A 100 7.69 -7.52 0.75
CA TRP A 100 8.59 -6.57 1.39
C TRP A 100 8.05 -5.14 1.31
N ASP A 101 7.74 -4.58 2.47
CA ASP A 101 7.22 -3.22 2.60
C ASP A 101 8.34 -2.23 2.98
N THR A 102 8.66 -1.35 2.03
CA THR A 102 9.69 -0.32 2.22
C THR A 102 9.31 0.72 3.27
N MET A 103 8.01 0.96 3.51
CA MET A 103 7.55 1.87 4.56
C MET A 103 7.75 1.28 5.96
N LEU A 104 7.51 -0.03 6.12
CA LEU A 104 7.81 -0.73 7.39
C LEU A 104 9.31 -0.74 7.67
N ALA A 105 10.13 -1.04 6.66
CA ALA A 105 11.58 -0.98 6.80
C ALA A 105 12.08 0.43 7.19
N ALA A 106 11.55 1.48 6.57
CA ALA A 106 11.89 2.87 6.91
C ALA A 106 11.47 3.24 8.33
N ARG A 107 10.30 2.77 8.80
CA ARG A 107 9.84 2.97 10.19
C ARG A 107 10.72 2.25 11.20
N LEU A 108 11.08 1.01 10.90
CA LEU A 108 11.94 0.19 11.75
C LEU A 108 13.33 0.83 11.91
N LEU A 109 13.93 1.27 10.79
CA LEU A 109 15.21 1.97 10.77
C LEU A 109 15.18 3.33 11.47
N ASP A 110 14.04 4.03 11.44
CA ASP A 110 13.88 5.31 12.15
C ASP A 110 13.79 5.11 13.67
N GLY A 111 13.30 3.97 14.15
CA GLY A 111 13.28 3.65 15.58
C GLY A 111 12.48 4.63 16.46
N GLY A 112 11.61 5.45 15.86
CA GLY A 112 10.84 6.48 16.57
C GLY A 112 11.51 7.85 16.65
N LEU A 113 12.69 8.06 16.06
CA LEU A 113 13.40 9.35 16.05
C LEU A 113 12.58 10.49 15.42
N HIS A 114 11.63 10.17 14.55
CA HIS A 114 10.70 11.16 13.99
C HIS A 114 9.76 11.80 15.02
N LEU A 115 9.54 11.16 16.18
CA LEU A 115 8.64 11.65 17.23
C LEU A 115 9.24 12.82 18.01
N ASP A 116 10.57 12.86 18.12
CA ASP A 116 11.29 13.96 18.79
C ASP A 116 11.40 15.21 17.91
N ALA A 117 11.22 15.04 16.60
CA ALA A 117 11.17 16.14 15.66
C ALA A 117 9.72 16.62 15.51
N ALA A 118 9.50 17.93 15.35
CA ALA A 118 8.19 18.52 15.04
C ALA A 118 7.68 18.18 13.61
N LYS A 119 8.00 16.99 13.10
CA LYS A 119 7.67 16.48 11.77
C LYS A 119 6.22 16.00 11.77
N ARG A 120 5.29 16.94 11.68
CA ARG A 120 3.89 16.65 11.36
C ARG A 120 3.80 16.34 9.86
N GLY A 121 3.30 15.17 9.48
CA GLY A 121 2.98 14.83 8.08
C GLY A 121 3.64 13.56 7.52
N ARG A 122 3.76 13.50 6.18
CA ARG A 122 4.14 12.34 5.33
C ARG A 122 5.59 11.86 5.50
N TYR A 123 6.12 11.82 6.72
CA TYR A 123 7.52 11.48 6.99
C TYR A 123 7.92 10.10 6.46
N PHE A 124 6.99 9.14 6.45
CA PHE A 124 7.21 7.81 5.87
C PHE A 124 6.55 7.65 4.51
N GLY A 125 6.07 8.73 3.89
CA GLY A 125 5.55 8.67 2.53
C GLY A 125 6.67 8.41 1.52
N PHE A 126 6.32 7.79 0.40
CA PHE A 126 7.28 7.30 -0.59
C PHE A 126 8.32 8.36 -0.98
N ASP A 127 7.85 9.55 -1.38
CA ASP A 127 8.72 10.61 -1.88
C ASP A 127 9.77 11.04 -0.83
N GLU A 128 9.39 11.10 0.45
CA GLU A 128 10.29 11.49 1.54
C GLU A 128 11.26 10.35 1.91
N VAL A 129 10.83 9.10 1.83
CA VAL A 129 11.70 7.94 2.03
C VAL A 129 12.70 7.84 0.87
N ALA A 130 12.25 7.86 -0.38
CA ALA A 130 13.11 7.82 -1.56
C ALA A 130 14.16 8.95 -1.56
N ARG A 131 13.76 10.17 -1.19
CA ARG A 131 14.68 11.31 -1.07
C ARG A 131 15.80 11.09 -0.06
N ARG A 132 15.50 10.47 1.08
CA ARG A 132 16.49 10.24 2.16
C ARG A 132 17.39 9.05 1.90
N GLU A 133 16.83 8.00 1.31
CA GLU A 133 17.54 6.72 1.16
C GLU A 133 18.34 6.62 -0.13
N ILE A 134 17.80 7.14 -1.23
CA ILE A 134 18.37 7.00 -2.58
C ILE A 134 18.53 8.34 -3.32
N ASN A 135 18.31 9.48 -2.63
CA ASN A 135 18.41 10.83 -3.21
C ASN A 135 17.47 11.11 -4.39
N GLU A 136 16.35 10.38 -4.47
CA GLU A 136 15.33 10.58 -5.51
C GLU A 136 14.22 11.52 -5.03
N SER A 137 13.82 12.48 -5.87
CA SER A 137 12.77 13.44 -5.54
C SER A 137 11.67 13.40 -6.58
N PHE A 138 10.42 13.39 -6.12
CA PHE A 138 9.24 13.37 -6.97
C PHE A 138 8.43 14.66 -6.77
N ASP A 139 7.80 15.14 -7.83
CA ASP A 139 6.85 16.25 -7.72
C ASP A 139 5.60 15.79 -6.95
N ALA A 140 5.45 16.29 -5.73
CA ALA A 140 4.40 15.91 -4.78
C ALA A 140 2.95 16.19 -5.26
N THR A 141 2.79 16.90 -6.37
CA THR A 141 1.49 17.24 -6.99
C THR A 141 0.96 16.16 -7.93
N ALA A 142 1.78 15.19 -8.35
CA ALA A 142 1.37 14.12 -9.23
C ALA A 142 0.77 12.94 -8.44
N ALA A 143 -0.49 13.10 -8.01
CA ALA A 143 -1.33 11.99 -7.57
C ALA A 143 -1.90 11.19 -8.76
N ASP A 144 -1.49 11.50 -9.98
CA ASP A 144 -1.89 10.84 -11.22
C ASP A 144 -1.15 9.49 -11.43
N LEU A 145 -1.62 8.74 -12.43
CA LEU A 145 -1.03 7.46 -12.82
C LEU A 145 0.44 7.61 -13.24
N GLY A 146 0.81 8.72 -13.87
CA GLY A 146 2.19 9.01 -14.26
C GLY A 146 3.13 9.10 -13.07
N GLY A 147 2.67 9.70 -11.97
CA GLY A 147 3.36 9.73 -10.68
C GLY A 147 3.55 8.33 -10.11
N ALA A 148 2.50 7.49 -10.12
CA ALA A 148 2.60 6.11 -9.66
C ALA A 148 3.62 5.28 -10.47
N VAL A 149 3.60 5.41 -11.80
CA VAL A 149 4.57 4.76 -12.70
C VAL A 149 6.00 5.19 -12.39
N ARG A 150 6.25 6.49 -12.20
CA ARG A 150 7.59 7.00 -11.85
C ARG A 150 8.08 6.48 -10.51
N ARG A 151 7.22 6.48 -9.48
CA ARG A 151 7.56 5.95 -8.16
C ARG A 151 7.93 4.47 -8.23
N ILE A 152 7.10 3.66 -8.88
CA ILE A 152 7.39 2.23 -9.12
C ILE A 152 8.72 2.02 -9.84
N GLY A 153 9.09 2.94 -10.73
CA GLY A 153 10.38 2.96 -11.42
C GLY A 153 11.60 2.85 -10.49
N THR A 154 11.53 3.44 -9.30
CA THR A 154 12.64 3.53 -8.32
C THR A 154 12.45 2.65 -7.09
N LEU A 155 11.28 2.00 -6.96
CA LEU A 155 10.90 1.25 -5.76
C LEU A 155 11.86 0.07 -5.47
N LEU A 156 12.40 -0.56 -6.52
CA LEU A 156 13.35 -1.68 -6.34
C LEU A 156 14.74 -1.21 -5.90
N ASP A 157 15.18 -0.02 -6.33
CA ASP A 157 16.42 0.59 -5.86
C ASP A 157 16.29 0.98 -4.39
N LEU A 158 15.13 1.55 -4.03
CA LEU A 158 14.79 1.84 -2.63
C LEU A 158 14.77 0.56 -1.78
N HIS A 159 14.16 -0.51 -2.28
CA HIS A 159 14.17 -1.81 -1.61
C HIS A 159 15.58 -2.33 -1.38
N ALA A 160 16.43 -2.35 -2.40
CA ALA A 160 17.81 -2.82 -2.27
C ALA A 160 18.57 -2.03 -1.20
N ARG A 161 18.42 -0.71 -1.19
CA ARG A 161 19.03 0.16 -0.18
C ARG A 161 18.52 -0.13 1.23
N LEU A 162 17.22 -0.29 1.41
CA LEU A 162 16.63 -0.55 2.72
C LEU A 162 16.98 -1.94 3.26
N VAL A 163 17.06 -2.96 2.40
CA VAL A 163 17.53 -4.31 2.77
C VAL A 163 18.96 -4.25 3.31
N GLU A 164 19.87 -3.56 2.61
CA GLU A 164 21.26 -3.37 3.06
C GLU A 164 21.32 -2.70 4.44
N ARG A 165 20.54 -1.64 4.63
CA ARG A 165 20.50 -0.91 5.92
C ARG A 165 19.94 -1.76 7.05
N VAL A 166 18.82 -2.44 6.83
CA VAL A 166 18.23 -3.35 7.81
C VAL A 166 19.22 -4.45 8.22
N ALA A 167 20.00 -4.96 7.28
CA ALA A 167 21.04 -5.94 7.58
C ALA A 167 22.21 -5.32 8.38
N THR A 168 22.66 -4.13 7.99
CA THR A 168 23.76 -3.39 8.65
C THR A 168 23.42 -3.06 10.10
N ASP A 169 22.19 -2.62 10.36
CA ASP A 169 21.71 -2.26 11.69
C ASP A 169 21.24 -3.49 12.50
N GLN A 170 21.41 -4.71 11.96
CA GLN A 170 21.03 -5.98 12.58
C GLN A 170 19.54 -6.11 12.92
N LEU A 171 18.68 -5.46 12.13
CA LEU A 171 17.23 -5.41 12.32
C LEU A 171 16.46 -6.46 11.51
N ALA A 172 17.15 -7.36 10.81
CA ALA A 172 16.51 -8.36 9.94
C ALA A 172 15.47 -9.23 10.66
N GLY A 173 15.72 -9.61 11.92
CA GLY A 173 14.76 -10.39 12.72
C GLY A 173 13.49 -9.60 13.04
N ALA A 174 13.62 -8.32 13.40
CA ALA A 174 12.47 -7.45 13.63
C ALA A 174 11.69 -7.19 12.32
N MET A 175 12.41 -7.00 11.21
CA MET A 175 11.80 -6.83 9.89
C MET A 175 10.97 -8.05 9.47
N ALA A 176 11.47 -9.26 9.71
CA ALA A 176 10.73 -10.49 9.43
C ALA A 176 9.41 -10.54 10.21
N LEU A 177 9.42 -10.17 11.50
CA LEU A 177 8.20 -10.10 12.32
C LEU A 177 7.18 -9.09 11.79
N GLU A 178 7.63 -7.90 11.37
CA GLU A 178 6.75 -6.88 10.79
C GLU A 178 6.07 -7.38 9.50
N LEU A 179 6.82 -8.11 8.66
CA LEU A 179 6.30 -8.69 7.42
C LEU A 179 5.35 -9.87 7.67
N ASP A 180 5.62 -10.71 8.67
CA ASP A 180 4.76 -11.83 9.07
C ASP A 180 3.42 -11.34 9.64
N VAL A 181 3.42 -10.20 10.35
CA VAL A 181 2.21 -9.60 10.93
C VAL A 181 1.38 -8.86 9.89
N LEU A 182 1.98 -8.36 8.81
CA LEU A 182 1.29 -7.54 7.81
C LEU A 182 0.06 -8.24 7.19
N PRO A 183 0.11 -9.52 6.73
CA PRO A 183 -1.08 -10.23 6.25
C PRO A 183 -2.18 -10.36 7.31
N VAL A 184 -1.83 -10.54 8.58
CA VAL A 184 -2.80 -10.62 9.69
C VAL A 184 -3.53 -9.30 9.87
N VAL A 185 -2.80 -8.18 9.83
CA VAL A 185 -3.39 -6.83 9.90
C VAL A 185 -4.31 -6.56 8.71
N VAL A 186 -3.93 -7.01 7.51
CA VAL A 186 -4.79 -6.93 6.31
C VAL A 186 -6.06 -7.73 6.50
N ALA A 187 -5.97 -8.99 6.95
CA ALA A 187 -7.14 -9.85 7.19
C ALA A 187 -8.08 -9.24 8.25
N MET A 188 -7.54 -8.72 9.35
CA MET A 188 -8.32 -8.02 10.38
C MET A 188 -9.01 -6.77 9.81
N THR A 189 -8.32 -6.02 8.94
CA THR A 189 -8.86 -4.80 8.30
C THR A 189 -10.03 -5.16 7.38
N LEU A 190 -9.91 -6.23 6.59
CA LEU A 190 -10.96 -6.70 5.69
C LEU A 190 -12.16 -7.30 6.44
N ALA A 191 -11.92 -8.04 7.53
CA ALA A 191 -12.98 -8.59 8.36
C ALA A 191 -13.79 -7.49 9.08
N GLY A 192 -13.11 -6.42 9.48
CA GLY A 192 -13.71 -5.30 10.21
C GLY A 192 -14.29 -5.72 11.57
N VAL A 193 -15.13 -4.84 12.12
CA VAL A 193 -15.86 -5.11 13.37
C VAL A 193 -17.33 -4.77 13.15
N GLY A 194 -18.21 -5.75 13.35
CA GLY A 194 -19.65 -5.55 13.28
C GLY A 194 -20.14 -4.61 14.38
N VAL A 195 -20.94 -3.61 14.00
CA VAL A 195 -21.56 -2.67 14.93
C VAL A 195 -23.07 -2.80 14.86
N ASP A 196 -23.74 -2.96 16.01
CA ASP A 196 -25.20 -2.86 16.11
C ASP A 196 -25.61 -1.41 15.81
N ARG A 197 -26.06 -1.19 14.58
CA ARG A 197 -26.46 0.13 14.09
C ARG A 197 -27.60 0.71 14.93
N ALA A 198 -28.59 -0.09 15.34
CA ALA A 198 -29.74 0.41 16.06
C ALA A 198 -29.35 0.89 17.46
N ARG A 199 -28.56 0.08 18.17
CA ARG A 199 -28.02 0.44 19.49
C ARG A 199 -27.05 1.62 19.41
N TRP A 200 -26.21 1.68 18.38
CA TRP A 200 -25.31 2.81 18.13
C TRP A 200 -26.09 4.11 17.90
N GLN A 201 -27.13 4.09 17.06
CA GLN A 201 -27.98 5.25 16.81
C GLN A 201 -28.70 5.72 18.07
N ALA A 202 -29.24 4.80 18.87
CA ALA A 202 -29.87 5.13 20.15
C ALA A 202 -28.90 5.82 21.12
N LEU A 203 -27.66 5.32 21.21
CA LEU A 203 -26.61 5.92 22.03
C LEU A 203 -26.25 7.33 21.54
N VAL A 204 -26.05 7.52 20.23
CA VAL A 204 -25.72 8.82 19.63
C VAL A 204 -26.81 9.84 19.91
N THR A 205 -28.09 9.47 19.74
CA THR A 205 -29.23 10.34 20.03
C THR A 205 -29.25 10.74 21.51
N SER A 206 -29.15 9.76 22.42
CA SER A 206 -29.14 10.02 23.86
C SER A 206 -28.01 10.97 24.28
N ARG A 207 -26.80 10.80 23.74
CA ARG A 207 -25.66 11.70 24.04
C ARG A 207 -25.85 13.11 23.46
N ARG A 208 -26.48 13.23 22.29
CA ARG A 208 -26.79 14.53 21.68
C ARG A 208 -27.84 15.30 22.49
N ASP A 209 -28.85 14.59 23.00
CA ASP A 209 -29.89 15.18 23.86
C ASP A 209 -29.29 15.67 25.18
N GLU A 210 -28.46 14.85 25.83
CA GLU A 210 -27.72 15.22 27.04
C GLU A 210 -26.85 16.47 26.82
N ALA A 211 -26.10 16.53 25.71
CA ALA A 211 -25.27 17.69 25.37
C ALA A 211 -26.09 18.97 25.14
N THR A 212 -27.27 18.86 24.53
CA THR A 212 -28.19 19.99 24.33
C THR A 212 -28.69 20.52 25.67
N LEU A 213 -29.13 19.62 26.57
CA LEU A 213 -29.60 19.99 27.91
C LEU A 213 -28.51 20.70 28.73
N LEU A 214 -27.26 20.24 28.65
CA LEU A 214 -26.15 20.88 29.36
C LEU A 214 -25.83 22.28 28.82
N ARG A 215 -25.88 22.46 27.50
CA ARG A 215 -25.70 23.78 26.87
C ARG A 215 -26.79 24.77 27.30
N ASP A 216 -28.04 24.34 27.32
CA ASP A 216 -29.18 25.18 27.72
C ASP A 216 -29.16 25.56 29.20
N ARG A 217 -28.54 24.74 30.06
CA ARG A 217 -28.34 25.07 31.48
C ARG A 217 -27.19 26.05 31.67
N SER A 218 -26.12 25.92 30.86
CA SER A 218 -24.97 26.83 30.91
C SER A 218 -25.24 28.22 30.33
N SER A 219 -26.24 28.36 29.44
CA SER A 219 -26.63 29.66 28.86
C SER A 219 -27.65 30.42 29.71
N ARG A 220 -28.18 29.80 30.78
CA ARG A 220 -29.15 30.38 31.72
C ARG A 220 -28.56 30.73 33.09
N SER A 221 -27.28 30.49 33.33
CA SER A 221 -26.53 30.93 34.52
C SER A 221 -25.65 32.12 34.19
#